data_AF-A0A522UZN3-F1
#
_entry.id   AF-A0A522UZN3-F1
#
_cell.length_a   1.000
_cell.length_b   1.000
_cell.length_c   1.000
_cell.angle_alpha   90.00
_cell.angle_beta   90.00
_cell.angle_gamma   90.00
#
_symmetry.space_group_name_H-M   'P 1'
#
loop_
_entity.id
_entity.type
_entity.pdbx_description
1 polymer ?
#
loop_
_entity_poly.entity_id
_entity_poly.type
_entity_poly.pdbx_seq_one_letter_code
_entity_poly.pdbx_strand_id
1 'polypeptide(L)'
;MSLLRHSRRKTASTNCPRHGVAGHPRPKISGGPMNKLEKKPDMITVQRSLAGALIRHLQLPVGVFGAALIKIPEDMAYIASVVQGWNSLKPEDRLSRTLLETLAAPTLVADLRVMLGQTSLIRVSALAGGIEPHAPWLLAGYHEDKDEFQVSQLEGREELLNTLYAWIEADAGIFVPEMKFEVSTAEYAVLLAIVDLYSRAHYSAFITHTVVADEFTVADIVKSYQEAVNIPDPRWLLSFCAPLLPDEASALQAEQVKQCLAGLTGKGLLQAAPSNALSFTVPGLFLAESFHRRNCLVGLSVAGADETGMIGSHAGLFIRSDDPLWYCDIGSDNKVTVLGVDMNLVRQILEDLLTPLAVPPLESKLKTPQTVLLQPGPGTPPLPPSKLSAAVACVKCGFIIVKDDAFCGKCGEPVKKVIAPPPPLPPQTKVCSRCNKPLALNAKFCEGCGTPVEKAVAPPPPPLPPQFKVCSHCNKKLGPNAKFCAGCGNPV
;
A
#
# COMPACT_ATOMS: atom_id res chain seq x y z
N MET A 1 62.79 64.37 -36.73
CA MET A 1 61.33 64.35 -36.52
C MET A 1 61.00 63.00 -35.85
N SER A 2 61.19 62.91 -34.53
CA SER A 2 60.24 63.27 -33.44
C SER A 2 59.09 62.29 -33.32
N LEU A 3 58.72 61.70 -32.17
CA LEU A 3 59.12 61.72 -30.75
C LEU A 3 58.38 60.48 -30.14
N LEU A 4 59.01 59.58 -29.39
CA LEU A 4 59.00 59.50 -27.90
C LEU A 4 57.57 59.55 -27.29
N ARG A 5 57.15 58.64 -26.38
CA ARG A 5 57.67 58.48 -25.01
C ARG A 5 57.25 57.17 -24.31
N HIS A 6 58.15 56.73 -23.42
CA HIS A 6 57.99 55.78 -22.33
C HIS A 6 57.01 56.20 -21.22
N SER A 7 56.52 55.23 -20.43
CA SER A 7 56.75 55.24 -18.97
C SER A 7 56.57 53.85 -18.33
N ARG A 8 57.55 53.44 -17.50
CA ARG A 8 57.57 52.29 -16.57
C ARG A 8 57.33 52.80 -15.14
N ARG A 9 56.66 52.01 -14.28
CA ARG A 9 56.98 51.71 -12.83
C ARG A 9 55.84 50.84 -12.26
N LYS A 10 56.05 49.57 -11.89
CA LYS A 10 56.60 48.99 -10.64
C LYS A 10 55.86 49.40 -9.34
N THR A 11 55.10 48.46 -8.77
CA THR A 11 54.99 48.13 -7.33
C THR A 11 54.41 46.71 -7.21
N ALA A 12 55.21 45.73 -6.77
CA ALA A 12 55.15 45.13 -5.43
C ALA A 12 53.85 44.33 -5.16
N SER A 13 53.89 43.02 -5.43
CA SER A 13 52.96 42.05 -4.82
C SER A 13 53.78 41.08 -3.98
N THR A 14 53.44 41.10 -2.70
CA THR A 14 54.00 40.35 -1.59
C THR A 14 53.78 38.85 -1.74
N ASN A 15 54.88 38.10 -1.63
CA ASN A 15 54.87 36.68 -1.29
C ASN A 15 54.10 36.44 0.02
N CYS A 16 53.13 35.54 -0.01
CA CYS A 16 52.71 34.77 1.16
C CYS A 16 52.55 33.29 0.75
N PRO A 17 52.81 32.35 1.66
CA PRO A 17 53.28 31.01 1.33
C PRO A 17 52.13 30.02 1.10
N ARG A 18 52.31 29.15 0.09
CA ARG A 18 51.54 27.93 -0.08
C ARG A 18 51.87 26.97 1.07
N HIS A 19 50.99 26.84 2.03
CA HIS A 19 50.96 25.67 2.90
C HIS A 19 50.54 24.44 2.07
N GLY A 20 51.50 23.56 1.83
CA GLY A 20 51.25 22.24 1.29
C GLY A 20 50.47 21.42 2.30
N VAL A 21 49.21 21.12 1.98
CA VAL A 21 48.44 20.11 2.70
C VAL A 21 48.97 18.75 2.24
N ALA A 22 49.59 18.05 3.19
CA ALA A 22 50.06 16.68 3.02
C ALA A 22 48.87 15.78 2.64
N GLY A 23 49.01 15.08 1.51
CA GLY A 23 48.06 14.06 1.09
C GLY A 23 48.05 12.92 2.10
N HIS A 24 46.91 12.71 2.76
CA HIS A 24 46.67 11.48 3.51
C HIS A 24 46.67 10.29 2.54
N PRO A 25 47.41 9.21 2.85
CA PRO A 25 47.38 8.00 2.03
C PRO A 25 46.00 7.35 2.12
N ARG A 26 45.35 7.16 0.97
CA ARG A 26 44.15 6.32 0.87
C ARG A 26 44.46 4.93 1.42
N PRO A 27 43.64 4.36 2.33
CA PRO A 27 43.83 3.00 2.79
C PRO A 27 43.66 2.04 1.61
N LYS A 28 44.65 1.16 1.41
CA LYS A 28 44.57 0.04 0.48
C LYS A 28 43.50 -0.92 1.02
N ILE A 29 42.35 -0.97 0.37
CA ILE A 29 41.33 -1.99 0.59
C ILE A 29 41.92 -3.31 0.06
N SER A 30 42.32 -4.18 0.98
CA SER A 30 42.73 -5.55 0.68
C SER A 30 41.51 -6.33 0.15
N GLY A 31 41.57 -6.73 -1.12
CA GLY A 31 40.57 -7.57 -1.75
C GLY A 31 40.48 -8.93 -1.08
N GLY A 32 39.41 -9.14 -0.31
CA GLY A 32 38.93 -10.47 0.08
C GLY A 32 38.25 -11.17 -1.10
N PRO A 33 38.14 -12.52 -1.09
CA PRO A 33 37.69 -13.29 -2.23
C PRO A 33 36.19 -13.08 -2.49
N MET A 34 35.86 -12.24 -3.47
CA MET A 34 34.55 -12.24 -4.12
C MET A 34 34.43 -13.51 -4.97
N ASN A 35 33.74 -14.52 -4.45
CA ASN A 35 33.25 -15.64 -5.26
C ASN A 35 32.09 -16.38 -4.59
N LYS A 36 30.91 -15.77 -4.66
CA LYS A 36 29.66 -16.45 -5.02
C LYS A 36 28.91 -15.47 -5.91
N LEU A 37 28.81 -15.78 -7.20
CA LEU A 37 27.87 -15.09 -8.08
C LEU A 37 26.49 -15.25 -7.46
N GLU A 38 25.98 -14.19 -6.85
CA GLU A 38 24.59 -14.08 -6.44
C GLU A 38 23.75 -14.39 -7.67
N LYS A 39 22.99 -15.49 -7.61
CA LYS A 39 22.09 -15.88 -8.67
C LYS A 39 21.07 -14.75 -8.78
N LYS A 40 21.14 -13.97 -9.87
CA LYS A 40 20.21 -12.88 -10.15
C LYS A 40 18.78 -13.42 -9.97
N PRO A 41 17.89 -12.73 -9.23
CA PRO A 41 16.52 -13.19 -9.07
C PRO A 41 15.90 -13.39 -10.46
N ASP A 42 15.30 -14.56 -10.66
CA ASP A 42 14.71 -14.96 -11.93
C ASP A 42 13.48 -14.07 -12.18
N MET A 43 13.67 -13.00 -12.96
CA MET A 43 12.61 -12.07 -13.35
C MET A 43 11.78 -12.70 -14.46
N ILE A 44 10.48 -12.83 -14.24
CA ILE A 44 9.55 -13.51 -15.16
C ILE A 44 8.61 -12.48 -15.76
N THR A 45 8.48 -12.48 -17.08
CA THR A 45 7.46 -11.68 -17.78
C THR A 45 6.17 -12.50 -17.91
N VAL A 46 5.04 -11.94 -17.46
CA VAL A 46 3.74 -12.61 -17.44
C VAL A 46 2.65 -11.72 -18.01
N GLN A 47 1.93 -12.19 -19.03
CA GLN A 47 0.74 -11.50 -19.52
C GLN A 47 -0.41 -11.58 -18.49
N ARG A 48 -1.10 -10.46 -18.27
CA ARG A 48 -2.18 -10.36 -17.26
C ARG A 48 -3.32 -11.33 -17.55
N SER A 49 -3.72 -11.43 -18.81
CA SER A 49 -4.75 -12.37 -19.28
C SER A 49 -4.33 -13.83 -19.13
N LEU A 50 -3.05 -14.16 -19.34
CA LEU A 50 -2.50 -15.50 -19.14
C LEU A 50 -2.54 -15.88 -17.66
N ALA A 51 -2.07 -15.00 -16.77
CA ALA A 51 -2.17 -15.21 -15.33
C ALA A 51 -3.63 -15.40 -14.90
N GLY A 52 -4.54 -14.55 -15.38
CA GLY A 52 -5.97 -14.65 -15.11
C GLY A 52 -6.60 -15.96 -15.58
N ALA A 53 -6.21 -16.46 -16.76
CA ALA A 53 -6.66 -17.75 -17.28
C ALA A 53 -6.22 -18.90 -16.38
N LEU A 54 -4.96 -18.90 -15.92
CA LEU A 54 -4.44 -19.93 -15.02
C LEU A 54 -5.08 -19.87 -13.64
N ILE A 55 -5.27 -18.68 -13.08
CA ILE A 55 -5.98 -18.46 -11.80
C ILE A 55 -7.39 -19.03 -11.86
N ARG A 56 -8.11 -18.76 -12.96
CA ARG A 56 -9.45 -19.31 -13.18
C ARG A 56 -9.45 -20.82 -13.35
N HIS A 57 -8.50 -21.37 -14.12
CA HIS A 57 -8.37 -22.81 -14.31
C HIS A 57 -8.10 -23.56 -13.00
N LEU A 58 -7.20 -23.01 -12.18
CA LEU A 58 -6.82 -23.56 -10.89
C LEU A 58 -7.84 -23.27 -9.77
N GLN A 59 -8.90 -22.50 -10.07
CA GLN A 59 -9.94 -22.10 -9.13
C GLN A 59 -9.37 -21.38 -7.89
N LEU A 60 -8.33 -20.56 -8.10
CA LEU A 60 -7.74 -19.79 -7.00
C LEU A 60 -8.71 -18.68 -6.58
N PRO A 61 -8.85 -18.42 -5.26
CA PRO A 61 -9.66 -17.31 -4.78
C PRO A 61 -9.07 -15.99 -5.26
N VAL A 62 -9.94 -15.06 -5.66
CA VAL A 62 -9.52 -13.72 -6.11
C VAL A 62 -10.01 -12.70 -5.11
N GLY A 63 -9.06 -11.99 -4.51
CA GLY A 63 -9.34 -10.89 -3.59
C GLY A 63 -9.65 -9.59 -4.34
N VAL A 64 -10.20 -8.59 -3.63
CA VAL A 64 -10.47 -7.25 -4.20
C VAL A 64 -9.24 -6.65 -4.88
N PHE A 65 -8.05 -6.78 -4.27
CA PHE A 65 -6.80 -6.27 -4.85
C PHE A 65 -6.37 -7.04 -6.10
N GLY A 66 -6.42 -8.38 -6.09
CA GLY A 66 -6.05 -9.18 -7.26
C GLY A 66 -7.00 -8.98 -8.44
N ALA A 67 -8.28 -8.71 -8.18
CA ALA A 67 -9.25 -8.34 -9.22
C ALA A 67 -8.88 -7.03 -9.93
N ALA A 68 -8.26 -6.08 -9.24
CA ALA A 68 -7.73 -4.86 -9.85
C ALA A 68 -6.42 -5.11 -10.63
N LEU A 69 -5.59 -6.05 -10.15
CA LEU A 69 -4.30 -6.36 -10.76
C LEU A 69 -4.42 -7.25 -12.01
N ILE A 70 -5.38 -8.17 -12.09
CA ILE A 70 -5.40 -9.21 -13.13
C ILE A 70 -6.63 -9.11 -14.02
N LYS A 71 -6.46 -9.39 -15.32
CA LYS A 71 -7.57 -9.55 -16.25
C LYS A 71 -7.96 -11.02 -16.35
N ILE A 72 -9.13 -11.37 -15.84
CA ILE A 72 -9.64 -12.74 -15.89
C ILE A 72 -10.48 -12.90 -17.18
N PRO A 73 -10.00 -13.67 -18.18
CA PRO A 73 -10.74 -13.86 -19.41
C PRO A 73 -12.00 -14.70 -19.19
N GLU A 74 -13.04 -14.43 -19.97
CA GLU A 74 -14.29 -15.22 -19.98
C GLU A 74 -14.28 -16.32 -21.04
N ASP A 75 -13.47 -16.17 -22.10
CA ASP A 75 -13.39 -17.12 -23.20
C ASP A 75 -12.74 -18.45 -22.76
N MET A 76 -13.56 -19.50 -22.71
CA MET A 76 -13.14 -20.84 -22.33
C MET A 76 -12.20 -21.49 -23.34
N ALA A 77 -12.27 -21.13 -24.63
CA ALA A 77 -11.35 -21.64 -25.64
C ALA A 77 -9.94 -21.07 -25.43
N TYR A 78 -9.84 -19.76 -25.18
CA TYR A 78 -8.60 -19.12 -24.79
C TYR A 78 -8.01 -19.74 -23.52
N ILE A 79 -8.81 -19.91 -22.46
CA ILE A 79 -8.36 -20.53 -21.21
C ILE A 79 -7.82 -21.94 -21.45
N ALA A 80 -8.53 -22.77 -22.22
CA ALA A 80 -8.09 -24.12 -22.54
C ALA A 80 -6.75 -24.13 -23.30
N SER A 81 -6.56 -23.22 -24.26
CA SER A 81 -5.31 -23.05 -25.00
C SER A 81 -4.15 -22.65 -24.08
N VAL A 82 -4.37 -21.69 -23.18
CA VAL A 82 -3.36 -21.26 -22.20
C VAL A 82 -2.96 -22.41 -21.29
N VAL A 83 -3.94 -23.15 -20.77
CA VAL A 83 -3.70 -24.30 -19.88
C VAL A 83 -2.95 -25.41 -20.59
N GLN A 84 -3.28 -25.70 -21.84
CA GLN A 84 -2.54 -26.68 -22.64
C GLN A 84 -1.08 -26.26 -22.84
N GLY A 85 -0.84 -24.99 -23.17
CA GLY A 85 0.51 -24.44 -23.28
C GLY A 85 1.28 -24.50 -21.96
N TRP A 86 0.64 -24.13 -20.85
CA TRP A 86 1.25 -24.21 -19.52
C TRP A 86 1.58 -25.65 -19.10
N ASN A 87 0.71 -26.61 -19.42
CA ASN A 87 0.94 -28.03 -19.14
C ASN A 87 2.03 -28.67 -20.02
N SER A 88 2.38 -28.07 -21.16
CA SER A 88 3.47 -28.56 -22.01
C SER A 88 4.86 -28.09 -21.54
N LEU A 89 4.92 -27.03 -20.72
CA LEU A 89 6.15 -26.56 -20.09
C LEU A 89 6.66 -27.54 -19.02
N LYS A 90 7.99 -27.56 -18.82
CA LYS A 90 8.59 -28.29 -17.70
C LYS A 90 8.16 -27.67 -16.37
N PRO A 91 8.07 -28.44 -15.27
CA PRO A 91 7.65 -27.90 -13.97
C PRO A 91 8.43 -26.66 -13.52
N GLU A 92 9.73 -26.60 -13.79
CA GLU A 92 10.60 -25.47 -13.46
C GLU A 92 10.34 -24.20 -14.29
N ASP A 93 9.77 -24.33 -15.48
CA ASP A 93 9.45 -23.22 -16.39
C ASP A 93 8.01 -22.72 -16.19
N ARG A 94 7.22 -23.38 -15.34
CA ARG A 94 5.84 -23.00 -15.04
C ARG A 94 5.80 -21.89 -14.00
N LEU A 95 4.84 -20.98 -14.17
CA LEU A 95 4.46 -20.08 -13.08
C LEU A 95 4.10 -20.90 -11.85
N SER A 96 4.77 -20.59 -10.74
CA SER A 96 4.53 -21.29 -9.48
C SER A 96 3.12 -21.00 -8.98
N ARG A 97 2.53 -21.98 -8.28
CA ARG A 97 1.21 -21.80 -7.67
C ARG A 97 1.21 -20.64 -6.67
N THR A 98 2.27 -20.52 -5.87
CA THR A 98 2.44 -19.43 -4.90
C THR A 98 2.44 -18.04 -5.55
N LEU A 99 3.07 -17.90 -6.72
CA LEU A 99 3.04 -16.66 -7.49
C LEU A 99 1.61 -16.33 -7.95
N LEU A 100 0.90 -17.32 -8.50
CA LEU A 100 -0.49 -17.13 -8.96
C LEU A 100 -1.44 -16.83 -7.80
N GLU A 101 -1.27 -17.46 -6.65
CA GLU A 101 -2.05 -17.20 -5.42
C GLU A 101 -1.81 -15.77 -4.91
N THR A 102 -0.55 -15.33 -4.86
CA THR A 102 -0.19 -13.97 -4.41
C THR A 102 -0.72 -12.90 -5.38
N LEU A 103 -0.66 -13.14 -6.69
CA LEU A 103 -1.26 -12.23 -7.67
C LEU A 103 -2.80 -12.20 -7.54
N ALA A 104 -3.44 -13.36 -7.33
CA ALA A 104 -4.89 -13.49 -7.28
C ALA A 104 -5.52 -12.84 -6.04
N ALA A 105 -4.87 -12.94 -4.89
CA ALA A 105 -5.40 -12.44 -3.63
C ALA A 105 -4.29 -11.92 -2.71
N PRO A 106 -3.57 -10.84 -3.10
CA PRO A 106 -2.60 -10.26 -2.19
C PRO A 106 -3.32 -9.70 -0.96
N THR A 107 -2.69 -9.83 0.20
CA THR A 107 -3.20 -9.29 1.48
C THR A 107 -2.91 -7.81 1.63
N LEU A 108 -1.82 -7.34 1.00
CA LEU A 108 -1.39 -5.96 0.97
C LEU A 108 -0.76 -5.67 -0.38
N VAL A 109 -1.06 -4.49 -0.93
CA VAL A 109 -0.45 -3.95 -2.16
C VAL A 109 0.21 -2.63 -1.83
N ALA A 110 1.50 -2.50 -2.12
CA ALA A 110 2.24 -1.24 -1.98
C ALA A 110 2.75 -0.79 -3.35
N ASP A 111 2.26 0.33 -3.86
CA ASP A 111 2.84 1.03 -5.01
C ASP A 111 4.11 1.77 -4.55
N LEU A 112 5.26 1.30 -5.00
CA LEU A 112 6.56 1.82 -4.64
C LEU A 112 7.13 2.64 -5.79
N ARG A 113 7.55 3.86 -5.47
CA ARG A 113 8.16 4.81 -6.39
C ARG A 113 9.47 5.26 -5.80
N VAL A 114 10.56 5.00 -6.49
CA VAL A 114 11.89 5.38 -6.02
C VAL A 114 12.59 6.20 -7.08
N MET A 115 13.00 7.41 -6.73
CA MET A 115 13.90 8.22 -7.54
C MET A 115 15.27 8.21 -6.90
N LEU A 116 16.26 7.59 -7.56
CA LEU A 116 17.66 7.64 -7.14
C LEU A 116 18.38 8.73 -7.94
N GLY A 117 18.84 9.75 -7.21
CA GLY A 117 19.35 11.00 -7.75
C GLY A 117 18.31 11.70 -8.61
N GLN A 118 18.67 11.99 -9.86
CA GLN A 118 17.77 12.53 -10.88
C GLN A 118 17.73 11.69 -12.17
N THR A 119 18.20 10.44 -12.08
CA THR A 119 18.53 9.65 -13.28
C THR A 119 17.81 8.32 -13.35
N SER A 120 17.41 7.76 -12.20
CA SER A 120 16.79 6.44 -12.14
C SER A 120 15.48 6.52 -11.41
N LEU A 121 14.40 6.24 -12.14
CA LEU A 121 13.07 6.03 -11.59
C LEU A 121 12.75 4.54 -11.57
N ILE A 122 12.44 4.02 -10.39
CA ILE A 122 11.93 2.67 -10.18
C ILE A 122 10.46 2.79 -9.81
N ARG A 123 9.59 2.06 -10.51
CA ARG A 123 8.17 1.92 -10.19
C ARG A 123 7.81 0.45 -10.15
N VAL A 124 7.31 0.00 -9.02
CA VAL A 124 7.01 -1.42 -8.79
C VAL A 124 5.92 -1.54 -7.75
N SER A 125 5.02 -2.51 -7.90
CA SER A 125 4.09 -2.89 -6.85
C SER A 125 4.69 -4.03 -6.03
N ALA A 126 4.79 -3.85 -4.72
CA ALA A 126 5.08 -4.94 -3.79
C ALA A 126 3.77 -5.58 -3.32
N LEU A 127 3.68 -6.90 -3.41
CA LEU A 127 2.49 -7.68 -3.11
C LEU A 127 2.80 -8.68 -2.00
N ALA A 128 2.09 -8.59 -0.88
CA ALA A 128 2.15 -9.60 0.17
C ALA A 128 1.13 -10.71 -0.12
N GLY A 129 1.55 -11.99 -0.09
CA GLY A 129 0.66 -13.13 -0.35
C GLY A 129 -0.02 -13.71 0.90
N GLY A 130 0.23 -13.14 2.08
CA GLY A 130 -0.27 -13.65 3.36
C GLY A 130 -0.06 -12.65 4.49
N ILE A 131 -0.55 -12.98 5.68
CA ILE A 131 -0.35 -12.17 6.91
C ILE A 131 0.80 -12.68 7.76
N GLU A 132 1.26 -13.90 7.48
CA GLU A 132 2.32 -14.56 8.22
C GLU A 132 3.68 -13.90 7.92
N PRO A 133 4.62 -13.86 8.89
CA PRO A 133 5.94 -13.24 8.70
C PRO A 133 6.75 -13.80 7.52
N HIS A 134 6.53 -15.07 7.16
CA HIS A 134 7.20 -15.76 6.05
C HIS A 134 6.31 -15.92 4.81
N ALA A 135 5.21 -15.15 4.74
CA ALA A 135 4.37 -15.13 3.55
C ALA A 135 5.20 -14.69 2.33
N PRO A 136 4.88 -15.21 1.13
CA PRO A 136 5.60 -14.82 -0.08
C PRO A 136 5.38 -13.33 -0.38
N TRP A 137 6.43 -12.68 -0.85
CA TRP A 137 6.36 -11.32 -1.38
C TRP A 137 6.74 -11.32 -2.85
N LEU A 138 6.00 -10.55 -3.65
CA LEU A 138 6.30 -10.35 -5.06
C LEU A 138 6.56 -8.87 -5.33
N LEU A 139 7.52 -8.60 -6.19
CA LEU A 139 7.66 -7.33 -6.89
C LEU A 139 7.07 -7.47 -8.28
N ALA A 140 6.12 -6.61 -8.64
CA ALA A 140 5.46 -6.59 -9.94
C ALA A 140 5.65 -5.22 -10.61
N GLY A 141 6.48 -5.17 -11.64
CA GLY A 141 6.60 -4.01 -12.53
C GLY A 141 5.58 -4.10 -13.65
N TYR A 142 4.86 -3.02 -13.94
CA TYR A 142 3.81 -3.02 -14.96
C TYR A 142 4.25 -2.30 -16.24
N HIS A 143 4.02 -2.95 -17.38
CA HIS A 143 4.19 -2.36 -18.71
C HIS A 143 2.80 -2.10 -19.33
N GLU A 144 2.28 -0.89 -19.15
CA GLU A 144 0.93 -0.48 -19.60
C GLU A 144 0.65 -0.82 -21.07
N ASP A 145 1.60 -0.53 -21.96
CA ASP A 145 1.45 -0.72 -23.40
C ASP A 145 1.35 -2.19 -23.81
N LYS A 146 1.84 -3.12 -22.98
CA LYS A 146 1.97 -4.55 -23.32
C LYS A 146 1.03 -5.45 -22.54
N ASP A 147 0.29 -4.93 -21.57
CA ASP A 147 -0.56 -5.73 -20.67
C ASP A 147 0.21 -6.87 -19.96
N GLU A 148 1.47 -6.59 -19.62
CA GLU A 148 2.44 -7.53 -19.06
C GLU A 148 2.96 -7.07 -17.70
N PHE A 149 3.19 -8.04 -16.81
CA PHE A 149 3.96 -7.88 -15.60
C PHE A 149 5.40 -8.36 -15.81
N GLN A 150 6.35 -7.68 -15.19
CA GLN A 150 7.63 -8.25 -14.81
C GLN A 150 7.56 -8.57 -13.33
N VAL A 151 7.54 -9.85 -12.99
CA VAL A 151 7.40 -10.32 -11.61
C VAL A 151 8.74 -10.88 -11.13
N SER A 152 9.12 -10.52 -9.91
CA SER A 152 10.22 -11.12 -9.16
C SER A 152 9.71 -11.55 -7.80
N GLN A 153 10.08 -12.74 -7.37
CA GLN A 153 9.80 -13.20 -6.01
C GLN A 153 10.89 -12.70 -5.06
N LEU A 154 10.49 -12.27 -3.87
CA LEU A 154 11.39 -11.95 -2.76
C LEU A 154 11.41 -13.11 -1.76
N GLU A 155 12.51 -13.25 -1.01
CA GLU A 155 12.63 -14.20 0.10
C GLU A 155 11.63 -13.88 1.23
N GLY A 156 11.29 -12.60 1.38
CA GLY A 156 10.26 -12.14 2.30
C GLY A 156 10.24 -10.62 2.46
N ARG A 157 9.43 -10.14 3.40
CA ARG A 157 9.26 -8.70 3.68
C ARG A 157 10.58 -8.02 4.05
N GLU A 158 11.43 -8.68 4.82
CA GLU A 158 12.71 -8.11 5.29
C GLU A 158 13.66 -7.75 4.15
N GLU A 159 13.64 -8.51 3.05
CA GLU A 159 14.45 -8.19 1.86
C GLU A 159 14.00 -6.85 1.25
N LEU A 160 12.68 -6.63 1.14
CA LEU A 160 12.11 -5.37 0.68
C LEU A 160 12.47 -4.22 1.63
N LEU A 161 12.26 -4.42 2.94
CA LEU A 161 12.58 -3.42 3.95
C LEU A 161 14.05 -3.01 3.90
N ASN A 162 14.97 -3.97 3.88
CA ASN A 162 16.40 -3.70 3.82
C ASN A 162 16.79 -3.01 2.51
N THR A 163 16.13 -3.33 1.39
CA THR A 163 16.35 -2.66 0.11
C THR A 163 15.95 -1.18 0.17
N LEU A 164 14.73 -0.89 0.65
CA LEU A 164 14.25 0.48 0.83
C LEU A 164 15.11 1.26 1.83
N TYR A 165 15.48 0.61 2.93
CA TYR A 165 16.33 1.18 3.97
C TYR A 165 17.70 1.56 3.42
N ALA A 166 18.35 0.68 2.66
CA ALA A 166 19.65 0.95 2.04
C ALA A 166 19.58 2.12 1.04
N TRP A 167 18.47 2.27 0.30
CA TRP A 167 18.27 3.42 -0.58
C TRP A 167 18.07 4.73 0.16
N ILE A 168 17.43 4.71 1.34
CA ILE A 168 17.16 5.90 2.15
C ILE A 168 18.40 6.33 2.95
N GLU A 169 19.13 5.38 3.53
CA GLU A 169 20.32 5.66 4.34
C GLU A 169 21.32 6.49 3.53
N ALA A 170 21.66 5.99 2.32
CA ALA A 170 22.74 6.49 1.48
C ALA A 170 24.09 6.57 2.22
N ASP A 171 25.23 6.70 1.53
CA ASP A 171 26.57 6.67 2.15
C ASP A 171 26.92 7.93 3.01
N ALA A 172 25.93 8.71 3.46
CA ALA A 172 26.12 9.99 4.13
C ALA A 172 25.38 10.07 5.47
N GLY A 173 25.97 10.78 6.43
CA GLY A 173 25.36 11.01 7.74
C GLY A 173 23.98 11.67 7.62
N ILE A 174 23.07 11.30 8.52
CA ILE A 174 21.70 11.82 8.53
C ILE A 174 21.56 12.85 9.64
N PHE A 175 21.16 14.06 9.26
CA PHE A 175 20.71 15.10 10.16
C PHE A 175 19.19 14.99 10.31
N VAL A 176 18.70 15.13 11.54
CA VAL A 176 17.25 15.13 11.84
C VAL A 176 16.81 16.57 12.07
N PRO A 177 16.04 17.16 11.13
CA PRO A 177 15.48 18.49 11.34
C PRO A 177 14.54 18.56 12.55
N GLU A 178 14.72 19.57 13.41
CA GLU A 178 13.76 19.94 14.46
C GLU A 178 12.56 20.72 13.87
N MET A 179 11.95 20.20 12.81
CA MET A 179 10.84 20.82 12.12
C MET A 179 9.73 19.80 11.94
N LYS A 180 8.53 20.17 12.41
CA LYS A 180 7.29 19.42 12.23
C LYS A 180 6.15 20.40 11.96
N PHE A 181 5.40 20.17 10.89
CA PHE A 181 4.21 20.96 10.59
C PHE A 181 3.16 20.12 9.86
N GLU A 182 1.92 20.61 9.89
CA GLU A 182 0.77 19.99 9.24
C GLU A 182 0.17 20.98 8.23
N VAL A 183 -0.16 20.49 7.03
CA VAL A 183 -0.79 21.24 5.94
C VAL A 183 -1.92 20.39 5.35
N SER A 184 -2.87 21.01 4.64
CA SER A 184 -3.80 20.23 3.82
C SER A 184 -3.07 19.59 2.63
N THR A 185 -3.63 18.54 2.03
CA THR A 185 -3.06 17.94 0.80
C THR A 185 -2.95 18.96 -0.34
N ALA A 186 -3.92 19.87 -0.46
CA ALA A 186 -3.90 20.97 -1.44
C ALA A 186 -2.78 21.97 -1.16
N GLU A 187 -2.61 22.38 0.11
CA GLU A 187 -1.48 23.23 0.52
C GLU A 187 -0.13 22.53 0.28
N TYR A 188 -0.05 21.23 0.54
CA TYR A 188 1.14 20.43 0.29
C TYR A 188 1.47 20.34 -1.21
N ALA A 189 0.47 20.11 -2.07
CA ALA A 189 0.67 20.13 -3.53
C ALA A 189 1.22 21.48 -4.02
N VAL A 190 0.66 22.59 -3.51
CA VAL A 190 1.15 23.94 -3.84
C VAL A 190 2.54 24.20 -3.26
N LEU A 191 2.85 23.68 -2.07
CA LEU A 191 4.20 23.72 -1.48
C LEU A 191 5.22 22.99 -2.38
N LEU A 192 4.90 21.80 -2.88
CA LEU A 192 5.77 21.09 -3.82
C LEU A 192 5.96 21.88 -5.12
N ALA A 193 4.90 22.51 -5.65
CA ALA A 193 4.99 23.33 -6.86
C ALA A 193 5.91 24.55 -6.73
N ILE A 194 5.92 25.23 -5.56
CA ILE A 194 6.83 26.35 -5.31
C ILE A 194 8.27 25.87 -5.06
N VAL A 195 8.47 24.71 -4.45
CA VAL A 195 9.80 24.09 -4.33
C VAL A 195 10.35 23.67 -5.71
N ASP A 196 9.50 23.18 -6.61
CA ASP A 196 9.87 22.91 -8.00
C ASP A 196 10.25 24.19 -8.73
N LEU A 197 9.50 25.28 -8.54
CA LEU A 197 9.84 26.60 -9.10
C LEU A 197 11.18 27.13 -8.56
N TYR A 198 11.43 26.98 -7.26
CA TYR A 198 12.71 27.29 -6.63
C TYR A 198 13.86 26.46 -7.21
N SER A 199 13.63 25.17 -7.43
CA SER A 199 14.61 24.28 -8.06
C SER A 199 14.93 24.70 -9.50
N ARG A 200 13.93 25.11 -10.28
CA ARG A 200 14.12 25.67 -11.63
C ARG A 200 14.95 26.96 -11.59
N ALA A 201 14.70 27.84 -10.62
CA ALA A 201 15.48 29.06 -10.44
C ALA A 201 16.95 28.77 -10.12
N HIS A 202 17.24 27.77 -9.29
CA HIS A 202 18.61 27.30 -9.02
C HIS A 202 19.31 26.79 -10.29
N TYR A 203 18.65 25.92 -11.06
CA TYR A 203 19.25 25.42 -12.31
C TYR A 203 19.47 26.53 -13.34
N SER A 204 18.51 27.44 -13.46
CA SER A 204 18.65 28.61 -14.33
C SER A 204 19.87 29.44 -13.92
N ALA A 205 19.95 29.82 -12.64
CA ALA A 205 21.05 30.60 -12.08
C ALA A 205 22.42 29.91 -12.24
N PHE A 206 22.48 28.59 -12.08
CA PHE A 206 23.69 27.81 -12.32
C PHE A 206 24.16 27.88 -13.78
N ILE A 207 23.23 27.79 -14.73
CA ILE A 207 23.51 27.86 -16.17
C ILE A 207 23.90 29.30 -16.60
N THR A 208 23.21 30.31 -16.06
CA THR A 208 23.41 31.72 -16.43
C THR A 208 24.46 32.43 -15.60
N HIS A 209 25.05 31.77 -14.60
CA HIS A 209 25.97 32.34 -13.62
C HIS A 209 25.39 33.59 -12.91
N THR A 210 24.10 33.56 -12.57
CA THR A 210 23.42 34.64 -11.85
C THR A 210 23.09 34.24 -10.42
N VAL A 211 22.60 35.20 -9.62
CA VAL A 211 22.04 34.90 -8.30
C VAL A 211 20.72 34.17 -8.46
N VAL A 212 20.43 33.24 -7.55
CA VAL A 212 19.16 32.52 -7.50
C VAL A 212 18.05 33.50 -7.11
N ALA A 213 16.92 33.46 -7.82
CA ALA A 213 15.75 34.24 -7.44
C ALA A 213 15.21 33.77 -6.08
N ASP A 214 14.94 34.72 -5.19
CA ASP A 214 14.40 34.52 -3.84
C ASP A 214 12.93 34.97 -3.71
N GLU A 215 12.38 35.59 -4.76
CA GLU A 215 11.01 36.08 -4.85
C GLU A 215 10.28 35.46 -6.04
N PHE A 216 9.04 35.01 -5.82
CA PHE A 216 8.20 34.35 -6.82
C PHE A 216 6.82 35.01 -6.88
N THR A 217 6.38 35.40 -8.08
CA THR A 217 5.04 35.97 -8.22
C THR A 217 3.98 34.88 -8.06
N VAL A 218 2.79 35.25 -7.58
CA VAL A 218 1.66 34.34 -7.48
C VAL A 218 1.30 33.72 -8.85
N ALA A 219 1.43 34.50 -9.93
CA ALA A 219 1.17 34.02 -11.28
C ALA A 219 2.16 32.92 -11.70
N ASP A 220 3.45 33.07 -11.38
CA ASP A 220 4.46 32.05 -11.67
C ASP A 220 4.22 30.76 -10.87
N ILE A 221 3.79 30.88 -9.61
CA ILE A 221 3.47 29.72 -8.77
C ILE A 221 2.25 28.97 -9.32
N VAL A 222 1.18 29.68 -9.68
CA VAL A 222 -0.01 29.07 -10.30
C VAL A 222 0.37 28.36 -11.60
N LYS A 223 1.18 28.99 -12.44
CA LYS A 223 1.68 28.37 -13.68
C LYS A 223 2.53 27.14 -13.39
N SER A 224 3.46 27.21 -12.43
CA SER A 224 4.32 26.07 -12.02
C SER A 224 3.48 24.88 -11.57
N TYR A 225 2.47 25.12 -10.73
CA TYR A 225 1.52 24.11 -10.27
C TYR A 225 0.78 23.46 -11.46
N GLN A 226 0.21 24.27 -12.35
CA GLN A 226 -0.53 23.77 -13.51
C GLN A 226 0.35 22.96 -14.45
N GLU A 227 1.58 23.40 -14.71
CA GLU A 227 2.54 22.64 -15.53
C GLU A 227 2.89 21.30 -14.88
N ALA A 228 3.18 21.28 -13.58
CA ALA A 228 3.61 20.07 -12.88
C ALA A 228 2.51 18.99 -12.79
N VAL A 229 1.23 19.40 -12.68
CA VAL A 229 0.11 18.46 -12.71
C VAL A 229 -0.15 17.94 -14.13
N ASN A 230 -0.08 18.80 -15.15
CA ASN A 230 -0.48 18.44 -16.52
C ASN A 230 0.63 17.74 -17.31
N ILE A 231 1.90 17.95 -16.95
CA ILE A 231 3.07 17.40 -17.64
C ILE A 231 3.79 16.46 -16.66
N PRO A 232 3.56 15.14 -16.74
CA PRO A 232 4.15 14.19 -15.80
C PRO A 232 5.65 14.06 -16.05
N ASP A 233 6.45 14.76 -15.25
CA ASP A 233 7.91 14.59 -15.21
C ASP A 233 8.34 14.26 -13.77
N PRO A 234 8.60 12.98 -13.46
CA PRO A 234 8.84 12.50 -12.10
C PRO A 234 10.13 13.06 -11.48
N ARG A 235 10.94 13.80 -12.25
CA ARG A 235 12.07 14.55 -11.70
C ARG A 235 11.59 15.72 -10.84
N TRP A 236 10.41 16.28 -11.09
CA TRP A 236 9.80 17.33 -10.27
C TRP A 236 9.00 16.72 -9.12
N LEU A 237 9.05 17.36 -7.95
CA LEU A 237 8.46 16.84 -6.72
C LEU A 237 6.96 16.70 -6.83
N LEU A 238 6.25 17.72 -7.32
CA LEU A 238 4.79 17.63 -7.42
C LEU A 238 4.39 16.52 -8.40
N SER A 239 5.02 16.45 -9.57
CA SER A 239 4.73 15.39 -10.56
C SER A 239 5.08 13.99 -10.03
N PHE A 240 6.12 13.85 -9.20
CA PHE A 240 6.46 12.60 -8.53
C PHE A 240 5.39 12.20 -7.50
N CYS A 241 4.93 13.17 -6.70
CA CYS A 241 4.01 12.97 -5.60
C CYS A 241 2.54 12.93 -6.03
N ALA A 242 2.18 13.40 -7.22
CA ALA A 242 0.78 13.51 -7.64
C ALA A 242 -0.02 12.21 -7.42
N PRO A 243 0.53 11.01 -7.71
CA PRO A 243 -0.21 9.76 -7.47
C PRO A 243 -0.24 9.28 -6.02
N LEU A 244 0.46 9.96 -5.11
CA LEU A 244 0.36 9.76 -3.67
C LEU A 244 -0.70 10.69 -3.04
N LEU A 245 -1.13 11.72 -3.77
CA LEU A 245 -2.08 12.72 -3.30
C LEU A 245 -3.50 12.39 -3.79
N PRO A 246 -4.54 12.82 -3.07
CA PRO A 246 -5.91 12.76 -3.57
C PRO A 246 -6.07 13.55 -4.88
N ASP A 247 -6.98 13.10 -5.75
CA ASP A 247 -7.24 13.74 -7.05
C ASP A 247 -7.60 15.23 -6.91
N GLU A 248 -8.26 15.61 -5.83
CA GLU A 248 -8.63 17.01 -5.53
C GLU A 248 -7.41 17.91 -5.36
N ALA A 249 -6.31 17.37 -4.80
CA ALA A 249 -5.06 18.11 -4.62
C ALA A 249 -4.30 18.32 -5.93
N SER A 250 -4.63 17.53 -6.96
CA SER A 250 -4.12 17.69 -8.33
C SER A 250 -5.04 18.57 -9.20
N ALA A 251 -6.30 18.77 -8.83
CA ALA A 251 -7.30 19.49 -9.64
C ALA A 251 -7.56 20.96 -9.24
N LEU A 252 -6.64 21.60 -8.51
CA LEU A 252 -6.82 22.96 -8.00
C LEU A 252 -6.91 24.02 -9.11
N GLN A 253 -7.87 24.93 -8.95
CA GLN A 253 -8.00 26.14 -9.76
C GLN A 253 -7.09 27.26 -9.23
N ALA A 254 -6.82 28.27 -10.06
CA ALA A 254 -5.92 29.37 -9.72
C ALA A 254 -6.27 30.09 -8.41
N GLU A 255 -7.56 30.32 -8.12
CA GLU A 255 -8.01 30.92 -6.86
C GLU A 255 -7.78 30.00 -5.65
N GLN A 256 -7.92 28.68 -5.82
CA GLN A 256 -7.63 27.71 -4.76
C GLN A 256 -6.13 27.64 -4.47
N VAL A 257 -5.29 27.73 -5.50
CA VAL A 257 -3.83 27.86 -5.33
C VAL A 257 -3.48 29.11 -4.52
N LYS A 258 -4.11 30.26 -4.81
CA LYS A 258 -3.92 31.49 -4.02
C LYS A 258 -4.33 31.33 -2.56
N GLN A 259 -5.45 30.67 -2.30
CA GLN A 259 -5.90 30.36 -0.94
C GLN A 259 -4.89 29.46 -0.19
N CYS A 260 -4.35 28.46 -0.88
CA CYS A 260 -3.29 27.61 -0.32
C CYS A 260 -2.03 28.41 0.02
N LEU A 261 -1.62 29.36 -0.83
CA LEU A 261 -0.48 30.24 -0.55
C LEU A 261 -0.69 31.12 0.69
N ALA A 262 -1.91 31.63 0.89
CA ALA A 262 -2.27 32.34 2.12
C ALA A 262 -2.18 31.42 3.35
N GLY A 263 -2.62 30.16 3.22
CA GLY A 263 -2.51 29.14 4.26
C GLY A 263 -1.05 28.78 4.62
N LEU A 264 -0.18 28.64 3.62
CA LEU A 264 1.26 28.41 3.79
C LEU A 264 1.97 29.63 4.42
N THR A 265 1.53 30.84 4.07
CA THR A 265 2.00 32.09 4.71
C THR A 265 1.58 32.14 6.18
N GLY A 266 0.33 31.80 6.48
CA GLY A 266 -0.18 31.72 7.85
C GLY A 266 0.53 30.67 8.72
N LYS A 267 1.12 29.64 8.10
CA LYS A 267 1.97 28.63 8.75
C LYS A 267 3.43 29.03 8.86
N GLY A 268 3.80 30.22 8.38
CA GLY A 268 5.16 30.75 8.46
C GLY A 268 6.16 30.02 7.57
N LEU A 269 5.72 29.37 6.48
CA LEU A 269 6.61 28.81 5.44
C LEU A 269 6.92 29.81 4.34
N LEU A 270 5.98 30.73 4.08
CA LEU A 270 6.11 31.80 3.10
C LEU A 270 5.89 33.15 3.77
N GLN A 271 6.38 34.22 3.14
CA GLN A 271 6.15 35.60 3.55
C GLN A 271 5.98 36.50 2.33
N ALA A 272 5.27 37.62 2.51
CA ALA A 272 5.17 38.64 1.48
C ALA A 272 6.53 39.31 1.24
N ALA A 273 6.87 39.52 -0.02
CA ALA A 273 8.07 40.23 -0.45
C ALA A 273 7.73 41.64 -0.96
N PRO A 274 8.68 42.60 -0.97
CA PRO A 274 8.45 43.99 -1.36
C PRO A 274 7.86 44.17 -2.77
N SER A 275 8.16 43.25 -3.69
CA SER A 275 7.74 43.30 -5.10
C SER A 275 6.31 42.80 -5.36
N ASN A 276 5.47 42.68 -4.32
CA ASN A 276 4.16 41.99 -4.38
C ASN A 276 4.30 40.52 -4.81
N ALA A 277 5.44 39.92 -4.47
CA ALA A 277 5.75 38.51 -4.64
C ALA A 277 5.73 37.78 -3.29
N LEU A 278 6.01 36.48 -3.33
CA LEU A 278 6.23 35.65 -2.14
C LEU A 278 7.69 35.21 -2.09
N SER A 279 8.25 35.18 -0.89
CA SER A 279 9.54 34.55 -0.60
C SER A 279 9.36 33.48 0.48
N PHE A 280 10.30 32.56 0.57
CA PHE A 280 10.33 31.64 1.71
C PHE A 280 10.74 32.38 2.98
N THR A 281 10.14 32.00 4.11
CA THR A 281 10.70 32.33 5.43
C THR A 281 11.98 31.52 5.67
N VAL A 282 12.71 31.77 6.76
CA VAL A 282 13.89 30.95 7.10
C VAL A 282 13.56 29.45 7.22
N PRO A 283 12.50 29.01 7.94
CA PRO A 283 12.10 27.60 7.96
C PRO A 283 11.65 27.07 6.60
N GLY A 284 10.89 27.86 5.83
CA GLY A 284 10.45 27.46 4.50
C GLY A 284 11.60 27.30 3.51
N LEU A 285 12.61 28.16 3.61
CA LEU A 285 13.80 28.13 2.75
C LEU A 285 14.65 26.91 3.08
N PHE A 286 14.86 26.62 4.37
CA PHE A 286 15.55 25.42 4.80
C PHE A 286 14.88 24.14 4.26
N LEU A 287 13.54 24.07 4.32
CA LEU A 287 12.79 22.97 3.73
C LEU A 287 12.97 22.91 2.20
N ALA A 288 12.80 24.04 1.50
CA ALA A 288 12.91 24.13 0.05
C ALA A 288 14.32 23.75 -0.46
N GLU A 289 15.37 24.20 0.22
CA GLU A 289 16.76 23.83 -0.06
C GLU A 289 16.99 22.34 0.15
N SER A 290 16.48 21.77 1.26
CA SER A 290 16.59 20.34 1.49
C SER A 290 15.89 19.53 0.40
N PHE A 291 14.67 19.91 0.02
CA PHE A 291 13.91 19.20 -1.00
C PHE A 291 14.55 19.37 -2.39
N HIS A 292 15.10 20.54 -2.69
CA HIS A 292 15.86 20.80 -3.91
C HIS A 292 17.10 19.89 -4.02
N ARG A 293 17.84 19.73 -2.91
CA ARG A 293 19.08 18.94 -2.84
C ARG A 293 18.85 17.45 -2.57
N ARG A 294 17.62 16.96 -2.79
CA ARG A 294 17.27 15.55 -2.69
C ARG A 294 18.18 14.67 -3.57
N ASN A 295 18.64 13.57 -3.01
CA ASN A 295 19.37 12.52 -3.71
C ASN A 295 18.60 11.20 -3.75
N CYS A 296 17.55 11.04 -2.95
CA CYS A 296 16.66 9.89 -2.97
C CYS A 296 15.24 10.31 -2.58
N LEU A 297 14.26 9.85 -3.34
CA LEU A 297 12.84 9.91 -3.00
C LEU A 297 12.30 8.49 -2.93
N VAL A 298 11.59 8.17 -1.86
CA VAL A 298 10.84 6.91 -1.74
C VAL A 298 9.39 7.24 -1.43
N GLY A 299 8.53 7.14 -2.43
CA GLY A 299 7.08 7.22 -2.30
C GLY A 299 6.48 5.83 -2.14
N LEU A 300 5.58 5.69 -1.17
CA LEU A 300 4.81 4.48 -0.94
C LEU A 300 3.32 4.84 -0.91
N SER A 301 2.50 4.09 -1.63
CA SER A 301 1.05 4.09 -1.46
C SER A 301 0.61 2.65 -1.17
N VAL A 302 0.19 2.40 0.06
CA VAL A 302 -0.18 1.08 0.55
C VAL A 302 -1.69 0.97 0.64
N ALA A 303 -2.23 -0.14 0.13
CA ALA A 303 -3.60 -0.56 0.34
C ALA A 303 -3.61 -1.92 1.04
N GLY A 304 -4.45 -2.04 2.08
CA GLY A 304 -4.57 -3.25 2.90
C GLY A 304 -5.96 -3.36 3.52
N ALA A 305 -6.23 -4.51 4.14
CA ALA A 305 -7.43 -4.69 4.95
C ALA A 305 -7.09 -4.57 6.44
N ASP A 306 -7.97 -3.94 7.20
CA ASP A 306 -7.91 -3.95 8.67
C ASP A 306 -8.49 -5.25 9.25
N GLU A 307 -8.39 -5.41 10.57
CA GLU A 307 -8.92 -6.59 11.28
C GLU A 307 -10.43 -6.85 11.06
N THR A 308 -11.18 -5.84 10.62
CA THR A 308 -12.61 -5.94 10.31
C THR A 308 -12.88 -6.30 8.85
N GLY A 309 -11.84 -6.41 8.02
CA GLY A 309 -11.92 -6.65 6.58
C GLY A 309 -12.22 -5.39 5.77
N MET A 310 -12.19 -4.21 6.39
CA MET A 310 -12.37 -2.94 5.69
C MET A 310 -11.07 -2.55 4.98
N ILE A 311 -11.20 -2.11 3.73
CA ILE A 311 -10.05 -1.69 2.92
C ILE A 311 -9.70 -0.26 3.28
N GLY A 312 -8.43 -0.06 3.64
CA GLY A 312 -7.82 1.24 3.88
C GLY A 312 -6.64 1.46 2.95
N SER A 313 -6.26 2.73 2.80
CA SER A 313 -5.03 3.12 2.14
C SER A 313 -4.27 4.15 2.96
N HIS A 314 -2.95 4.13 2.81
CA HIS A 314 -2.02 5.07 3.43
C HIS A 314 -0.93 5.43 2.44
N ALA A 315 -0.57 6.71 2.33
CA ALA A 315 0.53 7.15 1.49
C ALA A 315 1.62 7.83 2.33
N GLY A 316 2.86 7.66 1.91
CA GLY A 316 4.01 8.24 2.59
C GLY A 316 5.11 8.57 1.60
N LEU A 317 5.90 9.59 1.93
CA LEU A 317 7.04 10.01 1.12
C LEU A 317 8.25 10.26 2.01
N PHE A 318 9.34 9.55 1.74
CA PHE A 318 10.66 9.88 2.26
C PHE A 318 11.41 10.75 1.27
N ILE A 319 12.02 11.83 1.77
CA ILE A 319 12.87 12.74 1.01
C ILE A 319 14.23 12.79 1.69
N ARG A 320 15.21 12.10 1.10
CA ARG A 320 16.60 12.15 1.52
C ARG A 320 17.33 13.21 0.70
N SER A 321 17.93 14.17 1.38
CA SER A 321 18.84 15.16 0.78
C SER A 321 20.29 14.78 1.05
N ASP A 322 21.21 15.73 1.00
CA ASP A 322 22.60 15.51 1.39
C ASP A 322 22.72 15.26 2.91
N ASP A 323 21.99 16.04 3.71
CA ASP A 323 22.09 16.01 5.18
C ASP A 323 20.73 15.62 5.83
N PRO A 324 19.63 16.38 5.66
CA PRO A 324 18.33 15.99 6.18
C PRO A 324 17.73 14.69 5.63
N LEU A 325 16.89 14.08 6.46
CA LEU A 325 15.88 13.10 6.04
C LEU A 325 14.50 13.53 6.52
N TRP A 326 13.56 13.59 5.59
CA TRP A 326 12.17 13.96 5.86
C TRP A 326 11.24 12.80 5.59
N TYR A 327 10.18 12.72 6.40
CA TYR A 327 8.99 11.93 6.11
C TYR A 327 7.80 12.86 5.96
N CYS A 328 7.01 12.63 4.91
CA CYS A 328 5.73 13.27 4.68
C CYS A 328 4.66 12.18 4.79
N ASP A 329 3.92 12.22 5.89
CA ASP A 329 2.80 11.33 6.16
C ASP A 329 1.55 11.87 5.44
N ILE A 330 1.09 11.16 4.41
CA ILE A 330 -0.04 11.58 3.57
C ILE A 330 -1.25 10.73 3.96
N GLY A 331 -1.94 11.21 4.99
CA GLY A 331 -3.11 10.55 5.57
C GLY A 331 -4.37 10.66 4.69
N SER A 332 -5.35 9.80 4.99
CA SER A 332 -6.67 9.84 4.34
C SER A 332 -7.57 10.98 4.83
N ASP A 333 -7.14 11.72 5.86
CA ASP A 333 -7.88 12.84 6.48
C ASP A 333 -7.63 14.20 5.81
N ASN A 334 -7.16 14.18 4.56
CA ASN A 334 -6.85 15.36 3.75
C ASN A 334 -5.75 16.26 4.35
N LYS A 335 -4.89 15.69 5.18
CA LYS A 335 -3.75 16.36 5.81
C LYS A 335 -2.45 15.66 5.47
N VAL A 336 -1.38 16.45 5.45
CA VAL A 336 -0.02 15.97 5.32
C VAL A 336 0.78 16.47 6.51
N THR A 337 1.38 15.55 7.25
CA THR A 337 2.34 15.88 8.31
C THR A 337 3.74 15.74 7.76
N VAL A 338 4.52 16.82 7.79
CA VAL A 338 5.92 16.83 7.37
C VAL A 338 6.79 16.90 8.62
N LEU A 339 7.74 15.99 8.76
CA LEU A 339 8.68 15.97 9.88
C LEU A 339 10.07 15.45 9.49
N GLY A 340 11.09 15.94 10.19
CA GLY A 340 12.41 15.32 10.19
C GLY A 340 12.40 13.96 10.88
N VAL A 341 13.10 12.97 10.33
CA VAL A 341 13.15 11.60 10.88
C VAL A 341 14.57 11.04 10.90
N ASP A 342 14.85 10.18 11.87
CA ASP A 342 16.06 9.34 11.88
C ASP A 342 15.80 7.97 11.24
N MET A 343 16.87 7.18 11.06
CA MET A 343 16.74 5.85 10.44
C MET A 343 16.00 4.83 11.31
N ASN A 344 15.94 4.99 12.63
CA ASN A 344 15.16 4.08 13.47
C ASN A 344 13.66 4.31 13.23
N LEU A 345 13.26 5.57 13.14
CA LEU A 345 11.88 5.93 12.83
C LEU A 345 11.51 5.54 11.39
N VAL A 346 12.43 5.67 10.42
CA VAL A 346 12.23 5.16 9.05
C VAL A 346 11.95 3.65 9.05
N ARG A 347 12.77 2.87 9.76
CA ARG A 347 12.59 1.42 9.91
C ARG A 347 11.19 1.13 10.47
N GLN A 348 10.82 1.79 11.56
CA GLN A 348 9.52 1.60 12.20
C GLN A 348 8.37 1.93 11.25
N ILE A 349 8.42 3.08 10.57
CA ILE A 349 7.38 3.49 9.61
C ILE A 349 7.26 2.46 8.48
N LEU A 350 8.38 2.01 7.90
CA LEU A 350 8.35 1.01 6.83
C LEU A 350 7.81 -0.34 7.31
N GLU A 351 8.18 -0.77 8.52
CA GLU A 351 7.63 -1.98 9.14
C GLU A 351 6.13 -1.87 9.35
N ASP A 352 5.65 -0.75 9.89
CA ASP A 352 4.23 -0.50 10.13
C ASP A 352 3.44 -0.48 8.80
N LEU A 353 3.94 0.24 7.79
CA LEU A 353 3.29 0.36 6.49
C LEU A 353 3.27 -0.94 5.69
N LEU A 354 4.31 -1.79 5.81
CA LEU A 354 4.45 -3.02 5.03
C LEU A 354 4.04 -4.27 5.83
N THR A 355 3.33 -4.10 6.96
CA THR A 355 2.75 -5.22 7.70
C THR A 355 1.29 -5.44 7.28
N PRO A 356 0.98 -6.55 6.59
CA PRO A 356 -0.41 -6.92 6.32
C PRO A 356 -1.13 -7.27 7.63
N LEU A 357 -2.25 -6.58 7.91
CA LEU A 357 -3.00 -6.75 9.16
C LEU A 357 -4.09 -7.83 9.06
N ALA A 358 -4.73 -7.97 7.89
CA ALA A 358 -5.79 -8.93 7.66
C ALA A 358 -5.85 -9.39 6.20
N VAL A 359 -6.67 -10.43 5.96
CA VAL A 359 -6.97 -10.91 4.61
C VAL A 359 -8.12 -10.08 4.03
N PRO A 360 -7.95 -9.42 2.87
CA PRO A 360 -9.00 -8.68 2.19
C PRO A 360 -10.20 -9.57 1.82
N PRO A 361 -11.41 -8.99 1.71
CA PRO A 361 -12.57 -9.74 1.26
C PRO A 361 -12.36 -10.28 -0.16
N LEU A 362 -13.00 -11.41 -0.44
CA LEU A 362 -13.00 -12.02 -1.77
C LEU A 362 -13.94 -11.26 -2.71
N GLU A 363 -13.58 -11.19 -3.99
CA GLU A 363 -14.40 -10.55 -5.02
C GLU A 363 -15.63 -11.41 -5.32
N SER A 364 -16.81 -10.91 -4.94
CA SER A 364 -18.09 -11.63 -5.13
C SER A 364 -18.55 -11.72 -6.59
N LYS A 365 -17.91 -10.98 -7.52
CA LYS A 365 -18.33 -10.87 -8.93
C LYS A 365 -17.84 -11.99 -9.84
N LEU A 366 -17.04 -12.93 -9.37
CA LEU A 366 -16.66 -14.10 -10.15
C LEU A 366 -17.86 -15.04 -10.29
N LYS A 367 -18.64 -14.87 -11.37
CA LYS A 367 -19.69 -15.81 -11.76
C LYS A 367 -19.05 -17.20 -11.86
N THR A 368 -19.46 -18.09 -10.96
CA THR A 368 -19.15 -19.51 -11.02
C THR A 368 -19.53 -20.00 -12.42
N PRO A 369 -18.64 -20.68 -13.17
CA PRO A 369 -19.04 -21.25 -14.45
C PRO A 369 -20.19 -22.23 -14.18
N GLN A 370 -21.40 -21.89 -14.65
CA GLN A 370 -22.42 -22.90 -14.82
C GLN A 370 -21.85 -23.94 -15.79
N THR A 371 -21.83 -25.20 -15.37
CA THR A 371 -21.52 -26.33 -16.24
C THR A 371 -22.41 -26.25 -17.47
N VAL A 372 -21.84 -25.81 -18.61
CA VAL A 372 -22.54 -25.75 -19.89
C VAL A 372 -22.78 -27.18 -20.36
N LEU A 373 -23.93 -27.74 -19.98
CA LEU A 373 -24.51 -28.86 -20.73
C LEU A 373 -25.14 -28.27 -21.99
N LEU A 374 -24.57 -28.65 -23.14
CA LEU A 374 -25.10 -28.37 -24.47
C LEU A 374 -26.60 -28.71 -24.53
N GLN A 375 -27.43 -27.71 -24.81
CA GLN A 375 -28.83 -27.91 -25.21
C GLN A 375 -28.96 -27.72 -26.73
N PRO A 376 -29.78 -28.53 -27.43
CA PRO A 376 -30.36 -28.16 -28.71
C PRO A 376 -31.66 -27.35 -28.51
N GLY A 377 -31.87 -26.30 -29.31
CA GLY A 377 -33.03 -25.38 -29.23
C GLY A 377 -34.31 -25.90 -29.92
N PRO A 378 -35.22 -25.01 -30.39
CA PRO A 378 -36.00 -24.03 -29.63
C PRO A 378 -37.52 -24.23 -29.83
N GLY A 379 -38.37 -23.80 -28.88
CA GLY A 379 -39.80 -23.65 -29.12
C GLY A 379 -40.69 -23.35 -27.91
N THR A 380 -41.41 -22.22 -27.99
CA THR A 380 -42.73 -21.89 -27.37
C THR A 380 -42.78 -21.36 -25.90
N PRO A 381 -43.80 -20.53 -25.54
CA PRO A 381 -43.67 -19.26 -24.79
C PRO A 381 -44.16 -19.35 -23.32
N PRO A 382 -44.06 -18.26 -22.51
CA PRO A 382 -44.01 -18.34 -21.04
C PRO A 382 -45.37 -18.11 -20.35
N LEU A 383 -45.50 -18.58 -19.09
CA LEU A 383 -46.33 -18.09 -17.96
C LEU A 383 -46.28 -19.14 -16.79
N PRO A 384 -46.68 -18.84 -15.53
CA PRO A 384 -46.39 -17.76 -14.57
C PRO A 384 -45.73 -18.30 -13.26
N PRO A 385 -45.38 -17.47 -12.25
CA PRO A 385 -44.54 -17.91 -11.12
C PRO A 385 -45.36 -18.48 -9.95
N SER A 386 -44.92 -19.61 -9.36
CA SER A 386 -45.34 -19.98 -8.00
C SER A 386 -44.52 -21.09 -7.34
N LYS A 387 -44.07 -20.75 -6.13
CA LYS A 387 -43.88 -21.59 -4.91
C LYS A 387 -42.71 -22.59 -4.89
N LEU A 388 -41.72 -22.24 -4.05
CA LEU A 388 -40.68 -23.14 -3.55
C LEU A 388 -41.32 -24.36 -2.87
N SER A 389 -41.04 -25.55 -3.38
CA SER A 389 -41.25 -26.83 -2.70
C SER A 389 -39.90 -27.54 -2.54
N ALA A 390 -39.66 -28.10 -1.35
CA ALA A 390 -38.43 -28.80 -1.01
C ALA A 390 -38.30 -30.09 -1.84
N ALA A 391 -37.14 -30.25 -2.48
CA ALA A 391 -36.89 -31.30 -3.46
C ALA A 391 -36.03 -32.41 -2.84
N VAL A 392 -36.35 -33.68 -3.14
CA VAL A 392 -35.68 -34.86 -2.55
C VAL A 392 -34.87 -35.57 -3.63
N ALA A 393 -33.59 -35.81 -3.39
CA ALA A 393 -32.73 -36.51 -4.36
C ALA A 393 -32.93 -38.04 -4.31
N CYS A 394 -33.02 -38.67 -5.48
CA CYS A 394 -33.06 -40.11 -5.63
C CYS A 394 -31.75 -40.74 -5.12
N VAL A 395 -31.85 -41.66 -4.17
CA VAL A 395 -30.68 -42.34 -3.57
C VAL A 395 -29.83 -43.14 -4.56
N LYS A 396 -30.38 -43.51 -5.73
CA LYS A 396 -29.68 -44.34 -6.73
C LYS A 396 -28.99 -43.52 -7.82
N CYS A 397 -29.60 -42.41 -8.27
CA CYS A 397 -29.08 -41.64 -9.40
C CYS A 397 -28.91 -40.14 -9.13
N GLY A 398 -29.21 -39.69 -7.91
CA GLY A 398 -29.10 -38.29 -7.50
C GLY A 398 -30.16 -37.37 -8.12
N PHE A 399 -31.08 -37.88 -8.94
CA PHE A 399 -32.08 -37.06 -9.61
C PHE A 399 -33.07 -36.48 -8.61
N ILE A 400 -33.33 -35.18 -8.69
CA ILE A 400 -34.21 -34.48 -7.78
C ILE A 400 -35.67 -34.78 -8.15
N ILE A 401 -36.39 -35.41 -7.21
CA ILE A 401 -37.79 -35.79 -7.32
C ILE A 401 -38.62 -34.71 -6.63
N VAL A 402 -39.62 -34.19 -7.34
CA VAL A 402 -40.62 -33.28 -6.77
C VAL A 402 -41.58 -34.12 -5.95
N LYS A 403 -41.86 -33.70 -4.72
CA LYS A 403 -42.62 -34.49 -3.74
C LYS A 403 -44.05 -34.73 -4.26
N ASP A 404 -44.26 -35.93 -4.83
CA ASP A 404 -45.52 -36.71 -4.94
C ASP A 404 -45.40 -37.87 -5.95
N ASP A 405 -44.26 -38.01 -6.65
CA ASP A 405 -44.03 -39.14 -7.56
C ASP A 405 -43.72 -40.46 -6.80
N ALA A 406 -44.46 -41.52 -7.14
CA ALA A 406 -44.27 -42.86 -6.56
C ALA A 406 -43.00 -43.56 -7.08
N PHE A 407 -42.43 -43.10 -8.20
CA PHE A 407 -41.25 -43.66 -8.85
C PHE A 407 -40.33 -42.53 -9.34
N CYS A 408 -39.02 -42.78 -9.36
CA CYS A 408 -38.08 -41.85 -10.00
C CYS A 408 -38.26 -41.85 -11.52
N GLY A 409 -38.64 -40.71 -12.11
CA GLY A 409 -38.85 -40.58 -13.56
C GLY A 409 -37.61 -40.86 -14.43
N LYS A 410 -36.41 -40.92 -13.85
CA LYS A 410 -35.16 -41.19 -14.59
C LYS A 410 -34.68 -42.64 -14.50
N CYS A 411 -34.88 -43.33 -13.38
CA CYS A 411 -34.36 -44.70 -13.18
C CYS A 411 -35.41 -45.74 -12.80
N GLY A 412 -36.68 -45.36 -12.67
CA GLY A 412 -37.80 -46.27 -12.39
C GLY A 412 -37.86 -46.82 -10.95
N GLU A 413 -36.95 -46.41 -10.06
CA GLU A 413 -36.88 -46.91 -8.69
C GLU A 413 -38.04 -46.35 -7.83
N PRO A 414 -38.77 -47.20 -7.06
CA PRO A 414 -39.89 -46.76 -6.23
C PRO A 414 -39.43 -45.91 -5.03
N VAL A 415 -40.10 -44.78 -4.82
CA VAL A 415 -39.81 -43.87 -3.71
C VAL A 415 -40.53 -44.39 -2.46
N LYS A 416 -39.81 -45.09 -1.58
CA LYS A 416 -40.37 -45.53 -0.27
C LYS A 416 -40.69 -44.28 0.57
N LYS A 417 -41.99 -44.03 0.80
CA LYS A 417 -42.48 -43.02 1.75
C LYS A 417 -41.99 -43.36 3.15
N VAL A 418 -40.95 -42.67 3.60
CA VAL A 418 -40.57 -42.65 5.02
C VAL A 418 -41.39 -41.56 5.68
N ILE A 419 -42.31 -41.95 6.56
CA ILE A 419 -43.00 -41.03 7.48
C ILE A 419 -41.93 -40.48 8.42
N ALA A 420 -41.68 -39.17 8.33
CA ALA A 420 -40.72 -38.48 9.20
C ALA A 420 -41.27 -38.44 10.64
N PRO A 421 -40.48 -38.85 11.66
CA PRO A 421 -40.78 -38.52 13.04
C PRO A 421 -40.56 -37.01 13.30
N PRO A 422 -41.20 -36.44 14.34
CA PRO A 422 -41.08 -35.02 14.65
C PRO A 422 -39.64 -34.61 15.02
N PRO A 423 -39.27 -33.34 14.82
CA PRO A 423 -37.89 -32.88 14.89
C PRO A 423 -37.28 -33.00 16.30
N PRO A 424 -36.05 -33.52 16.45
CA PRO A 424 -35.36 -33.53 17.72
C PRO A 424 -34.82 -32.14 18.08
N LEU A 425 -34.98 -31.76 19.34
CA LEU A 425 -34.28 -30.63 19.95
C LEU A 425 -32.75 -30.86 19.87
N PRO A 426 -31.93 -29.78 19.78
CA PRO A 426 -30.49 -29.91 19.63
C PRO A 426 -29.84 -30.56 20.87
N PRO A 427 -29.02 -31.63 20.71
CA PRO A 427 -28.23 -32.15 21.80
C PRO A 427 -26.95 -31.33 21.98
N GLN A 428 -26.79 -30.70 23.15
CA GLN A 428 -25.51 -30.17 23.60
C GLN A 428 -24.58 -31.36 23.93
N THR A 429 -23.70 -31.74 23.00
CA THR A 429 -22.71 -32.79 23.26
C THR A 429 -21.47 -32.17 23.89
N LYS A 430 -21.28 -32.41 25.19
CA LYS A 430 -20.00 -32.14 25.86
C LYS A 430 -19.00 -33.22 25.42
N VAL A 431 -17.79 -32.83 25.05
CA VAL A 431 -16.69 -33.77 24.74
C VAL A 431 -15.77 -33.93 25.94
N CYS A 432 -15.20 -35.12 26.13
CA CYS A 432 -14.26 -35.38 27.22
C CYS A 432 -12.95 -34.61 26.98
N SER A 433 -12.53 -33.77 27.93
CA SER A 433 -11.31 -32.96 27.87
C SER A 433 -10.01 -33.77 27.74
N ARG A 434 -10.03 -35.08 28.03
CA ARG A 434 -8.85 -35.94 28.01
C ARG A 434 -8.72 -36.82 26.76
N CYS A 435 -9.84 -37.27 26.19
CA CYS A 435 -9.82 -38.19 25.04
C CYS A 435 -10.70 -37.76 23.87
N ASN A 436 -11.32 -36.58 23.96
CA ASN A 436 -12.19 -35.97 22.94
C ASN A 436 -13.39 -36.81 22.48
N LYS A 437 -13.73 -37.90 23.18
CA LYS A 437 -14.96 -38.65 22.89
C LYS A 437 -16.20 -37.90 23.41
N PRO A 438 -17.33 -37.94 22.68
CA PRO A 438 -18.58 -37.33 23.12
C PRO A 438 -19.10 -38.03 24.39
N LEU A 439 -19.50 -37.23 25.38
CA LEU A 439 -20.09 -37.72 26.63
C LEU A 439 -21.60 -37.76 26.51
N ALA A 440 -22.22 -38.84 27.01
CA ALA A 440 -23.66 -38.94 27.14
C ALA A 440 -24.19 -37.87 28.10
N LEU A 441 -25.42 -37.39 27.86
CA LEU A 441 -26.07 -36.38 28.67
C LEU A 441 -26.17 -36.89 30.13
N ASN A 442 -25.45 -36.23 31.06
CA ASN A 442 -25.32 -36.56 32.49
C ASN A 442 -24.39 -37.72 32.89
N ALA A 443 -23.46 -38.13 32.03
CA ALA A 443 -22.44 -39.12 32.41
C ALA A 443 -21.54 -38.62 33.55
N LYS A 444 -21.41 -39.41 34.63
CA LYS A 444 -20.53 -39.11 35.78
C LYS A 444 -19.05 -39.44 35.52
N PHE A 445 -18.79 -40.33 34.56
CA PHE A 445 -17.46 -40.74 34.13
C PHE A 445 -17.45 -40.87 32.60
N CYS A 446 -16.31 -40.61 31.98
CA CYS A 446 -16.14 -40.89 30.55
C CYS A 446 -16.05 -42.41 30.32
N GLU A 447 -16.97 -42.97 29.53
CA GLU A 447 -16.95 -44.41 29.18
C GLU A 447 -15.71 -44.82 28.37
N GLY A 448 -15.05 -43.86 27.70
CA GLY A 448 -13.86 -44.14 26.91
C GLY A 448 -12.55 -44.21 27.69
N CYS A 449 -12.41 -43.48 28.79
CA CYS A 449 -11.14 -43.38 29.53
C CYS A 449 -11.27 -43.40 31.07
N GLY A 450 -12.48 -43.56 31.60
CA GLY A 450 -12.75 -43.66 33.04
C GLY A 450 -12.59 -42.37 33.83
N THR A 451 -12.29 -41.23 33.18
CA THR A 451 -12.05 -39.96 33.90
C THR A 451 -13.38 -39.38 34.41
N PRO A 452 -13.50 -39.00 35.71
CA PRO A 452 -14.70 -38.41 36.27
C PRO A 452 -15.02 -37.06 35.63
N VAL A 453 -16.30 -36.83 35.34
CA VAL A 453 -16.79 -35.58 34.76
C VAL A 453 -17.26 -34.69 35.92
N GLU A 454 -16.48 -33.66 36.24
CA GLU A 454 -16.81 -32.72 37.32
C GLU A 454 -18.13 -31.99 37.03
N LYS A 455 -19.03 -31.99 38.02
CA LYS A 455 -20.29 -31.23 37.96
C LYS A 455 -19.96 -29.74 37.94
N ALA A 456 -20.29 -29.07 36.84
CA ALA A 456 -20.27 -27.62 36.77
C ALA A 456 -21.24 -27.05 37.82
N VAL A 457 -20.70 -26.40 38.85
CA VAL A 457 -21.43 -25.46 39.69
C VAL A 457 -21.85 -24.30 38.79
N ALA A 458 -23.12 -23.89 38.87
CA ALA A 458 -23.65 -22.80 38.06
C ALA A 458 -22.81 -21.53 38.25
N PRO A 459 -22.41 -20.83 37.18
CA PRO A 459 -21.71 -19.57 37.31
C PRO A 459 -22.65 -18.49 37.90
N PRO A 460 -22.14 -17.61 38.78
CA PRO A 460 -22.92 -16.46 39.25
C PRO A 460 -23.30 -15.55 38.07
N PRO A 461 -24.43 -14.82 38.17
CA PRO A 461 -24.91 -13.98 37.08
C PRO A 461 -23.87 -12.92 36.67
N PRO A 462 -23.81 -12.58 35.37
CA PRO A 462 -22.82 -11.65 34.84
C PRO A 462 -22.97 -10.27 35.50
N PRO A 463 -21.86 -9.58 35.82
CA PRO A 463 -21.91 -8.22 36.35
C PRO A 463 -22.51 -7.28 35.30
N LEU A 464 -23.45 -6.44 35.75
CA LEU A 464 -24.05 -5.37 34.97
C LEU A 464 -22.94 -4.49 34.34
N PRO A 465 -23.14 -4.02 33.09
CA PRO A 465 -22.14 -3.20 32.41
C PRO A 465 -21.85 -1.93 33.22
N PRO A 466 -20.57 -1.53 33.34
CA PRO A 466 -20.19 -0.34 34.10
C PRO A 466 -20.80 0.90 33.46
N GLN A 467 -21.64 1.62 34.21
CA GLN A 467 -22.19 2.91 33.79
C GLN A 467 -21.06 3.94 33.81
N PHE A 468 -20.70 4.49 32.65
CA PHE A 468 -19.78 5.62 32.55
C PHE A 468 -20.56 6.89 32.22
N LYS A 469 -20.15 8.00 32.81
CA LYS A 469 -20.61 9.34 32.43
C LYS A 469 -19.60 9.93 31.45
N VAL A 470 -20.03 10.86 30.59
CA VAL A 470 -19.14 11.56 29.66
C VAL A 470 -19.07 13.02 30.08
N CYS A 471 -17.86 13.58 30.19
CA CYS A 471 -17.71 14.99 30.53
C CYS A 471 -18.27 15.88 29.42
N SER A 472 -19.24 16.74 29.74
CA SER A 472 -19.87 17.67 28.80
C SER A 472 -18.92 18.73 28.21
N HIS A 473 -17.72 18.91 28.77
CA HIS A 473 -16.77 19.93 28.33
C HIS A 473 -15.60 19.39 27.50
N CYS A 474 -15.22 18.12 27.64
CA CYS A 474 -14.08 17.53 26.92
C CYS A 474 -14.33 16.12 26.40
N ASN A 475 -15.57 15.60 26.51
CA ASN A 475 -16.03 14.30 26.04
C ASN A 475 -15.25 13.07 26.56
N LYS A 476 -14.47 13.22 27.64
CA LYS A 476 -13.74 12.12 28.25
C LYS A 476 -14.69 11.22 29.07
N LYS A 477 -14.50 9.89 28.97
CA LYS A 477 -15.24 8.91 29.78
C LYS A 477 -14.82 9.01 31.25
N LEU A 478 -15.80 9.09 32.13
CA LEU A 478 -15.63 9.25 33.57
C LEU A 478 -16.29 8.08 34.30
N GLY A 479 -15.67 7.68 35.42
CA GLY A 479 -16.24 6.67 36.31
C GLY A 479 -17.58 7.12 36.89
N PRO A 480 -18.47 6.19 37.28
CA PRO A 480 -19.85 6.49 37.70
C PRO A 480 -19.97 7.49 38.86
N ASN A 481 -18.93 7.59 39.69
CA ASN A 481 -18.90 8.43 40.90
C ASN A 481 -17.90 9.62 40.81
N ALA A 482 -17.41 9.97 39.62
CA ALA A 482 -16.49 11.10 39.47
C ALA A 482 -17.22 12.42 39.72
N LYS A 483 -16.78 13.20 40.71
CA LYS A 483 -17.27 14.57 40.99
C LYS A 483 -16.59 15.65 40.12
N PHE A 484 -15.42 15.32 39.57
CA PHE A 484 -14.60 16.19 38.74
C PHE A 484 -14.01 15.40 37.57
N CYS A 485 -13.83 16.05 36.43
CA CYS A 485 -13.28 15.45 35.24
C CYS A 485 -11.75 15.38 35.35
N ALA A 486 -11.18 14.18 35.37
CA ALA A 486 -9.72 13.98 35.41
C ALA A 486 -8.99 14.49 34.15
N GLY A 487 -9.72 14.82 33.08
CA GLY A 487 -9.17 15.39 31.85
C GLY A 487 -9.04 16.91 31.87
N CYS A 488 -10.03 17.63 32.39
CA CYS A 488 -10.08 19.11 32.31
C CYS A 488 -10.32 19.82 33.66
N GLY A 489 -10.46 19.08 34.77
CA GLY A 489 -10.64 19.64 36.11
C GLY A 489 -12.05 20.17 36.44
N ASN A 490 -12.95 20.27 35.46
CA ASN A 490 -14.31 20.77 35.67
C ASN A 490 -15.19 19.80 36.49
N PRO A 491 -16.11 20.32 37.33
CA PRO A 491 -17.09 19.50 38.03
C PRO A 491 -18.04 18.80 37.04
N VAL A 492 -18.49 17.59 37.40
CA VAL A 492 -19.21 16.63 36.52
C VAL A 492 -20.65 16.47 36.94
#